data_AF-A0A368F9C5-F1
#
_entry.id   AF-A0A368F9C5-F1
#
_cell.length_a   1.000
_cell.length_b   1.000
_cell.length_c   1.000
_cell.angle_alpha   90.00
_cell.angle_beta   90.00
_cell.angle_gamma   90.00
#
_symmetry.space_group_name_H-M   'P 1'
#
loop_
_entity.id
_entity.type
_entity.pdbx_description
1 polymer ?
#
loop_
_entity_poly.entity_id
_entity_poly.type
_entity_poly.pdbx_seq_one_letter_code
_entity_poly.pdbx_strand_id
1 'polypeptide(L)'
;MNERGYLRSWADELKHFESSPTFSVDYDHCDVIFERPTIVMKLDAAVNMYHHFCDFINLYASQHINGSFSRKVDVVWWDTFSGGFVDALFGDTWKAFTDSKPVELTALAGRRVCFKNALFPLLARQRFGLYYNMPLEEGCSGSGLMHAFAHHILYRLNIAQEGPLLDSVRLTILTRSTHFRRILNLDEVSHILLPMIEVSSLCY
;
A
#
# COMPACT_ATOMS: atom_id res chain seq x y z
N MET A 1 -6.25 18.70 -19.49
CA MET A 1 -5.68 18.63 -18.13
C MET A 1 -4.56 17.60 -18.15
N ASN A 2 -3.37 17.95 -17.66
CA ASN A 2 -2.20 17.08 -17.69
C ASN A 2 -2.17 16.24 -16.39
N GLU A 3 -2.70 15.02 -16.42
CA GLU A 3 -2.74 14.10 -15.26
C GLU A 3 -1.38 13.44 -14.97
N ARG A 4 -0.29 14.04 -15.44
CA ARG A 4 1.08 13.57 -15.21
C ARG A 4 1.52 13.84 -13.77
N GLY A 5 2.20 12.86 -13.20
CA GLY A 5 2.68 12.90 -11.82
C GLY A 5 3.00 11.50 -11.34
N TYR A 6 4.13 11.37 -10.64
CA TYR A 6 4.71 10.08 -10.26
C TYR A 6 3.70 9.12 -9.62
N LEU A 7 2.95 9.54 -8.60
CA LEU A 7 1.91 8.72 -7.94
C LEU A 7 0.49 8.93 -8.51
N ARG A 8 0.35 9.65 -9.62
CA ARG A 8 -0.96 9.95 -10.23
C ARG A 8 -1.22 9.13 -11.49
N SER A 9 -0.16 8.78 -12.21
CA SER A 9 -0.24 8.07 -13.47
C SER A 9 1.00 7.23 -13.75
N TRP A 10 0.85 6.19 -14.58
CA TRP A 10 1.94 5.45 -15.22
C TRP A 10 2.30 6.01 -16.60
N ALA A 11 1.63 7.07 -17.06
CA ALA A 11 1.77 7.58 -18.42
C ALA A 11 3.21 7.99 -18.77
N ASP A 12 3.95 8.57 -17.83
CA ASP A 12 5.32 9.01 -18.10
C ASP A 12 6.30 7.83 -18.25
N GLU A 13 6.07 6.73 -17.54
CA GLU A 13 6.87 5.50 -17.64
C GLU A 13 6.48 4.66 -18.87
N LEU A 14 5.21 4.68 -19.26
CA LEU A 14 4.68 3.87 -20.35
C LEU A 14 4.63 4.59 -21.71
N LYS A 15 5.00 5.87 -21.78
CA LYS A 15 4.89 6.69 -23.02
C LYS A 15 5.67 6.17 -24.23
N HIS A 16 6.65 5.30 -24.01
CA HIS A 16 7.50 4.70 -25.05
C HIS A 16 7.25 3.20 -25.24
N PHE A 17 6.16 2.67 -24.67
CA PHE A 17 5.80 1.27 -24.88
C PHE A 17 5.23 1.08 -26.28
N GLU A 18 5.72 0.06 -26.96
CA GLU A 18 5.32 -0.30 -28.31
C GLU A 18 5.10 -1.81 -28.39
N SER A 19 4.09 -2.24 -29.15
CA SER A 19 3.89 -3.65 -29.45
C SER A 19 4.88 -4.09 -30.53
N SER A 20 5.68 -5.10 -30.24
CA SER A 20 6.59 -5.72 -31.21
C SER A 20 6.17 -7.16 -31.50
N PRO A 21 5.83 -7.52 -32.75
CA PRO A 21 5.43 -8.87 -33.11
C PRO A 21 6.60 -9.87 -33.11
N THR A 22 7.84 -9.38 -33.15
CA THR A 22 9.06 -10.20 -33.18
C THR A 22 9.67 -10.40 -31.80
N PHE A 23 9.18 -9.68 -30.79
CA PHE A 23 9.71 -9.78 -29.43
C PHE A 23 9.14 -10.99 -28.70
N SER A 24 10.02 -11.79 -28.11
CA SER A 24 9.68 -12.91 -27.23
C SER A 24 10.32 -12.73 -25.85
N VAL A 25 9.59 -13.14 -24.80
CA VAL A 25 10.12 -13.14 -23.43
C VAL A 25 10.98 -14.39 -23.24
N ASP A 26 12.27 -14.27 -23.57
CA ASP A 26 13.31 -15.30 -23.47
C ASP A 26 14.69 -14.69 -23.11
N TYR A 27 15.70 -15.53 -22.92
CA TYR A 27 17.03 -15.09 -22.48
C TYR A 27 17.90 -14.47 -23.59
N ASP A 28 17.47 -14.51 -24.86
CA ASP A 28 18.16 -13.79 -25.93
C ASP A 28 17.79 -12.29 -25.86
N HIS A 29 16.54 -12.00 -25.49
CA HIS A 29 16.00 -10.65 -25.40
C HIS A 29 16.05 -10.04 -23.99
N CYS A 30 16.11 -10.88 -22.94
CA CYS A 30 15.98 -10.47 -21.55
C CYS A 30 17.15 -10.97 -20.69
N ASP A 31 17.68 -10.11 -19.82
CA ASP A 31 18.72 -10.50 -18.86
C ASP A 31 18.10 -11.06 -17.57
N VAL A 32 16.88 -10.64 -17.24
CA VAL A 32 16.09 -11.13 -16.11
C VAL A 32 14.66 -11.37 -16.58
N ILE A 33 14.12 -12.54 -16.25
CA ILE A 33 12.74 -12.90 -16.55
C ILE A 33 12.01 -13.20 -15.25
N PHE A 34 10.94 -12.44 -14.99
CA PHE A 34 9.98 -12.76 -13.95
C PHE A 34 8.93 -13.73 -14.50
N GLU A 35 9.05 -15.00 -14.12
CA GLU A 35 8.16 -16.07 -14.57
C GLU A 35 6.81 -16.05 -13.85
N ARG A 36 6.77 -15.62 -12.57
CA ARG A 36 5.53 -15.48 -11.81
C ARG A 36 4.84 -14.15 -12.18
N PRO A 37 3.52 -14.05 -12.02
CA PRO A 37 2.84 -12.76 -12.14
C PRO A 37 3.50 -11.73 -11.22
N THR A 38 3.86 -10.58 -11.76
CA THR A 38 4.61 -9.56 -11.04
C THR A 38 3.78 -8.32 -10.83
N ILE A 39 3.77 -7.80 -9.61
CA ILE A 39 3.12 -6.55 -9.25
C ILE A 39 4.20 -5.47 -9.27
N VAL A 40 4.06 -4.49 -10.18
CA VAL A 40 4.99 -3.36 -10.28
C VAL A 40 4.32 -2.16 -9.63
N MET A 41 4.87 -1.70 -8.50
CA MET A 41 4.17 -0.77 -7.62
C MET A 41 5.00 0.46 -7.31
N LYS A 42 4.41 1.65 -7.49
CA LYS A 42 4.92 2.91 -6.93
C LYS A 42 4.34 3.10 -5.55
N LEU A 43 5.22 3.29 -4.56
CA LEU A 43 4.82 3.45 -3.16
C LEU A 43 4.77 4.93 -2.78
N ASP A 44 3.83 5.31 -1.93
CA ASP A 44 3.71 6.70 -1.47
C ASP A 44 4.75 7.03 -0.40
N ALA A 45 4.63 6.43 0.79
CA ALA A 45 5.61 6.57 1.86
C ALA A 45 5.45 5.48 2.93
N ALA A 46 6.44 4.59 3.06
CA ALA A 46 6.46 3.54 4.08
C ALA A 46 6.72 4.04 5.51
N VAL A 47 7.20 5.26 5.69
CA VAL A 47 7.43 5.82 7.05
C VAL A 47 6.16 6.30 7.74
N ASN A 48 5.02 6.32 7.04
CA ASN A 48 3.78 6.87 7.56
C ASN A 48 2.60 5.94 7.30
N MET A 49 1.94 5.51 8.38
CA MET A 49 0.81 4.58 8.31
C MET A 49 -0.28 5.02 7.33
N TYR A 50 -0.62 6.31 7.30
CA TYR A 50 -1.68 6.84 6.43
C TYR A 50 -1.30 6.72 4.95
N HIS A 51 -0.05 7.03 4.60
CA HIS A 51 0.42 6.92 3.22
C HIS A 51 0.57 5.46 2.78
N HIS A 52 1.16 4.62 3.63
CA HIS A 52 1.35 3.22 3.29
C HIS A 52 0.04 2.41 3.30
N PHE A 53 -0.96 2.83 4.09
CA PHE A 53 -2.33 2.33 3.98
C PHE A 53 -2.90 2.53 2.56
N CYS A 54 -2.65 3.70 1.96
CA CYS A 54 -3.09 3.99 0.59
C CYS A 54 -2.48 3.00 -0.40
N ASP A 55 -1.22 2.61 -0.21
CA ASP A 55 -0.54 1.63 -1.05
C ASP A 55 -1.31 0.29 -1.01
N PHE A 56 -1.55 -0.26 0.19
CA PHE A 56 -2.17 -1.58 0.32
C PHE A 56 -3.65 -1.63 -0.03
N ILE A 57 -4.45 -0.60 0.29
CA ILE A 57 -5.87 -0.59 -0.08
C ILE A 57 -6.04 -0.52 -1.60
N ASN A 58 -5.21 0.27 -2.29
CA ASN A 58 -5.26 0.36 -3.75
C ASN A 58 -4.71 -0.92 -4.41
N LEU A 59 -3.72 -1.58 -3.81
CA LEU A 59 -3.27 -2.90 -4.25
C LEU A 59 -4.39 -3.95 -4.12
N TYR A 60 -5.07 -3.99 -2.98
CA TYR A 60 -6.19 -4.89 -2.75
C TYR A 60 -7.36 -4.64 -3.71
N ALA A 61 -7.70 -3.36 -3.95
CA ALA A 61 -8.72 -3.00 -4.93
C ALA A 61 -8.31 -3.45 -6.36
N SER A 62 -7.03 -3.32 -6.70
CA SER A 62 -6.50 -3.79 -7.99
C SER A 62 -6.58 -5.31 -8.12
N GLN A 63 -6.32 -6.06 -7.05
CA GLN A 63 -6.52 -7.52 -6.99
C GLN A 63 -7.99 -7.91 -7.17
N HIS A 64 -8.91 -7.14 -6.59
CA HIS A 64 -10.36 -7.29 -6.81
C HIS A 64 -10.74 -7.09 -8.28
N ILE A 65 -10.27 -6.00 -8.91
CA ILE A 65 -10.54 -5.71 -10.33
C ILE A 65 -9.95 -6.80 -11.23
N ASN A 66 -8.72 -7.24 -10.94
CA ASN A 66 -8.03 -8.27 -11.72
C ASN A 66 -8.55 -9.70 -11.45
N GLY A 67 -9.32 -9.91 -10.38
CA GLY A 67 -9.79 -11.24 -9.97
C GLY A 67 -8.68 -12.17 -9.48
N SER A 68 -7.59 -11.65 -8.93
CA SER A 68 -6.40 -12.44 -8.53
C SER A 68 -5.91 -12.09 -7.13
N PHE A 69 -5.89 -13.10 -6.24
CA PHE A 69 -5.52 -12.96 -4.82
C PHE A 69 -4.43 -13.94 -4.36
N SER A 70 -3.78 -14.62 -5.32
CA SER A 70 -2.68 -15.52 -5.03
C SER A 70 -1.53 -14.76 -4.37
N ARG A 71 -0.87 -15.38 -3.38
CA ARG A 71 0.42 -14.88 -2.85
C ARG A 71 1.61 -15.28 -3.72
N LYS A 72 1.39 -16.17 -4.69
CA LYS A 72 2.44 -16.66 -5.58
C LYS A 72 2.76 -15.66 -6.68
N VAL A 73 3.17 -14.47 -6.28
CA VAL A 73 3.43 -13.30 -7.13
C VAL A 73 4.72 -12.65 -6.69
N ASP A 74 5.45 -12.06 -7.64
CA ASP A 74 6.59 -11.22 -7.30
C ASP A 74 6.15 -9.77 -7.18
N VAL A 75 6.89 -8.99 -6.39
CA VAL A 75 6.63 -7.55 -6.23
C VAL A 75 7.90 -6.81 -6.57
N VAL A 76 7.79 -5.83 -7.46
CA VAL A 76 8.86 -4.88 -7.77
C VAL A 76 8.44 -3.51 -7.26
N TRP A 77 9.23 -2.96 -6.36
CA TRP A 77 9.07 -1.59 -5.91
C TRP A 77 9.70 -0.66 -6.94
N TRP A 78 8.88 0.17 -7.56
CA TRP A 78 9.28 1.15 -8.55
C TRP A 78 9.91 2.36 -7.86
N ASP A 79 11.03 2.18 -7.16
CA ASP A 79 11.75 3.24 -6.46
C ASP A 79 13.25 3.18 -6.83
N THR A 80 13.86 4.36 -6.99
CA THR A 80 15.27 4.51 -7.36
C THR A 80 16.11 5.15 -6.26
N PHE A 81 15.55 5.33 -5.07
CA PHE A 81 16.27 5.86 -3.93
C PHE A 81 17.48 4.98 -3.57
N SER A 82 18.65 5.59 -3.53
CA SER A 82 19.94 4.90 -3.37
C SER A 82 20.13 4.27 -1.99
N GLY A 83 19.38 4.70 -0.98
CA GLY A 83 19.37 4.09 0.35
C GLY A 83 18.56 2.81 0.47
N GLY A 84 17.93 2.35 -0.62
CA GLY A 84 16.98 1.24 -0.63
C GLY A 84 15.62 1.65 -0.08
N PHE A 85 14.59 0.85 -0.34
CA PHE A 85 13.25 1.14 0.17
C PHE A 85 13.13 0.60 1.59
N VAL A 86 13.05 1.51 2.57
CA VAL A 86 12.98 1.16 3.99
C VAL A 86 11.52 1.06 4.44
N ASP A 87 11.06 -0.16 4.67
CA ASP A 87 9.71 -0.48 5.15
C ASP A 87 9.74 -1.21 6.50
N ALA A 88 10.51 -0.66 7.44
CA ALA A 88 10.72 -1.31 8.74
C ALA A 88 9.48 -1.30 9.65
N LEU A 89 8.56 -0.34 9.46
CA LEU A 89 7.40 -0.15 10.33
C LEU A 89 6.19 -0.98 9.91
N PHE A 90 5.97 -1.14 8.60
CA PHE A 90 4.73 -1.73 8.08
C PHE A 90 4.97 -2.85 7.08
N GLY A 91 6.23 -3.22 6.81
CA GLY A 91 6.60 -4.20 5.80
C GLY A 91 6.09 -5.62 6.05
N ASP A 92 5.70 -5.95 7.28
CA ASP A 92 5.01 -7.22 7.56
C ASP A 92 3.69 -7.37 6.81
N THR A 93 3.06 -6.24 6.43
CA THR A 93 1.83 -6.23 5.65
C THR A 93 2.00 -6.87 4.27
N TRP A 94 3.20 -6.85 3.69
CA TRP A 94 3.49 -7.53 2.41
C TRP A 94 3.20 -9.02 2.44
N LYS A 95 3.31 -9.67 3.61
CA LYS A 95 3.00 -11.11 3.79
C LYS A 95 1.52 -11.44 3.51
N ALA A 96 0.65 -10.43 3.53
CA ALA A 96 -0.73 -10.59 3.11
C ALA A 96 -0.85 -10.76 1.58
N PHE A 97 0.03 -10.13 0.81
CA PHE A 97 -0.06 -10.00 -0.64
C PHE A 97 0.88 -10.92 -1.42
N THR A 98 2.06 -11.21 -0.89
CA THR A 98 3.09 -12.03 -1.56
C THR A 98 3.77 -13.00 -0.59
N ASP A 99 4.26 -14.13 -1.13
CA ASP A 99 5.14 -15.08 -0.45
C ASP A 99 6.63 -14.84 -0.73
N SER A 100 6.96 -13.90 -1.64
CA SER A 100 8.32 -13.52 -1.98
C SER A 100 8.68 -12.16 -1.39
N LYS A 101 9.99 -11.95 -1.15
CA LYS A 101 10.49 -10.64 -0.72
C LYS A 101 10.40 -9.68 -1.91
N PRO A 102 9.83 -8.46 -1.72
CA PRO A 102 9.85 -7.45 -2.77
C PRO A 102 11.26 -7.13 -3.27
N VAL A 103 11.37 -6.90 -4.57
CA VAL A 103 12.60 -6.57 -5.27
C VAL A 103 12.65 -5.06 -5.49
N GLU A 104 13.78 -4.46 -5.13
CA GLU A 104 14.04 -3.04 -5.42
C GLU A 104 14.39 -2.86 -6.90
N LEU A 105 13.85 -1.82 -7.55
CA LEU A 105 14.17 -1.51 -8.94
C LEU A 105 15.66 -1.22 -9.15
N THR A 106 16.34 -0.67 -8.15
CA THR A 106 17.80 -0.44 -8.15
C THR A 106 18.59 -1.74 -8.32
N ALA A 107 18.11 -2.87 -7.81
CA ALA A 107 18.75 -4.18 -7.98
C ALA A 107 18.68 -4.70 -9.43
N LEU A 108 17.80 -4.11 -10.25
CA LEU A 108 17.61 -4.43 -11.66
C LEU A 108 18.28 -3.42 -12.61
N ALA A 109 18.97 -2.42 -12.07
CA ALA A 109 19.56 -1.35 -12.86
C ALA A 109 20.53 -1.89 -13.93
N GLY A 110 20.41 -1.35 -15.15
CA GLY A 110 21.26 -1.73 -16.29
C GLY A 110 20.89 -3.05 -16.97
N ARG A 111 19.83 -3.73 -16.54
CA ARG A 111 19.38 -5.01 -17.12
C ARG A 111 18.10 -4.84 -17.94
N ARG A 112 17.96 -5.63 -19.01
CA ARG A 112 16.72 -5.84 -19.74
C ARG A 112 15.83 -6.77 -18.92
N VAL A 113 14.81 -6.21 -18.28
CA VAL A 113 13.89 -6.96 -17.41
C VAL A 113 12.61 -7.25 -18.17
N CYS A 114 12.20 -8.51 -18.15
CA CYS A 114 10.97 -8.96 -18.79
C CYS A 114 10.04 -9.61 -17.77
N PHE A 115 8.74 -9.37 -17.96
CA PHE A 115 7.68 -9.94 -17.15
C PHE A 115 6.81 -10.80 -18.05
N LYS A 116 6.58 -12.06 -17.68
CA LYS A 116 5.57 -12.88 -18.38
C LYS A 116 4.17 -12.28 -18.21
N ASN A 117 3.88 -11.79 -17.00
CA ASN A 117 2.65 -11.08 -16.65
C ASN A 117 2.99 -9.99 -15.64
N ALA A 118 2.49 -8.78 -15.89
CA ALA A 118 2.67 -7.64 -15.00
C ALA A 118 1.31 -7.01 -14.65
N LEU A 119 1.08 -6.75 -13.36
CA LEU A 119 -0.01 -5.93 -12.86
C LEU A 119 0.57 -4.59 -12.41
N PHE A 120 -0.01 -3.51 -12.90
CA PHE A 120 0.27 -2.14 -12.45
C PHE A 120 -0.92 -1.67 -11.61
N PRO A 121 -0.81 -1.68 -10.27
CA PRO A 121 -1.94 -1.33 -9.42
C PRO A 121 -2.40 0.11 -9.59
N LEU A 122 -3.65 0.32 -9.17
CA LEU A 122 -4.19 1.63 -8.82
C LEU A 122 -3.19 2.38 -7.92
N LEU A 123 -2.94 3.65 -8.23
CA LEU A 123 -1.93 4.45 -7.53
C LEU A 123 -2.54 5.18 -6.33
N ALA A 124 -1.76 5.30 -5.25
CA ALA A 124 -2.18 5.94 -4.00
C ALA A 124 -2.71 7.38 -4.18
N ARG A 125 -2.20 8.11 -5.20
CA ARG A 125 -2.58 9.51 -5.47
C ARG A 125 -3.18 9.72 -6.85
N GLN A 126 -3.72 8.68 -7.50
CA GLN A 126 -4.49 8.85 -8.73
C GLN A 126 -5.70 9.75 -8.47
N ARG A 127 -6.15 10.47 -9.50
CA ARG A 127 -7.36 11.29 -9.41
C ARG A 127 -8.58 10.40 -9.21
N PHE A 128 -9.45 10.77 -8.26
CA PHE A 128 -10.56 9.91 -7.80
C PHE A 128 -10.09 8.54 -7.28
N GLY A 129 -8.82 8.44 -6.89
CA GLY A 129 -8.24 7.25 -6.26
C GLY A 129 -8.79 7.01 -4.87
N LEU A 130 -8.68 5.77 -4.40
CA LEU A 130 -9.20 5.38 -3.10
C LEU A 130 -8.37 6.02 -1.97
N TYR A 131 -9.10 6.43 -0.93
CA TYR A 131 -8.60 7.02 0.32
C TYR A 131 -7.99 8.43 0.20
N TYR A 132 -6.85 8.62 -0.48
CA TYR A 132 -6.15 9.92 -0.46
C TYR A 132 -6.88 11.03 -1.24
N ASN A 133 -7.28 10.72 -2.48
CA ASN A 133 -7.97 11.65 -3.39
C ASN A 133 -9.43 11.26 -3.62
N MET A 134 -9.99 10.45 -2.72
CA MET A 134 -11.37 10.01 -2.82
C MET A 134 -12.27 11.16 -2.39
N PRO A 135 -13.22 11.61 -3.24
CA PRO A 135 -14.23 12.54 -2.78
C PRO A 135 -15.07 11.84 -1.70
N LEU A 136 -15.07 12.39 -0.49
CA LEU A 136 -15.90 11.92 0.60
C LEU A 136 -17.22 12.68 0.56
N GLU A 137 -18.29 11.98 0.22
CA GLU A 137 -19.64 12.51 0.32
C GLU A 137 -20.13 12.42 1.77
N GLU A 138 -20.87 13.44 2.20
CA GLU A 138 -21.45 13.48 3.54
C GLU A 138 -22.40 12.30 3.76
N GLY A 139 -22.33 11.66 4.93
CA GLY A 139 -23.16 10.51 5.28
C GLY A 139 -22.65 9.14 4.78
N CYS A 140 -21.53 9.08 4.05
CA CYS A 140 -20.92 7.82 3.67
C CYS A 140 -20.35 7.08 4.91
N SER A 141 -20.88 5.89 5.18
CA SER A 141 -20.38 4.98 6.23
C SER A 141 -20.54 3.52 5.78
N GLY A 142 -19.84 2.59 6.44
CA GLY A 142 -20.00 1.15 6.18
C GLY A 142 -19.48 0.67 4.82
N SER A 143 -18.39 1.27 4.31
CA SER A 143 -17.80 0.83 3.03
C SER A 143 -17.43 -0.66 3.04
N GLY A 144 -18.11 -1.44 2.20
CA GLY A 144 -17.86 -2.87 2.06
C GLY A 144 -16.44 -3.18 1.58
N LEU A 145 -15.84 -2.32 0.75
CA LEU A 145 -14.46 -2.47 0.30
C LEU A 145 -13.46 -2.35 1.46
N MET A 146 -13.64 -1.33 2.31
CA MET A 146 -12.78 -1.13 3.49
C MET A 146 -12.96 -2.26 4.51
N HIS A 147 -14.20 -2.71 4.71
CA HIS A 147 -14.50 -3.84 5.57
C HIS A 147 -13.82 -5.12 5.06
N ALA A 148 -13.96 -5.44 3.77
CA ALA A 148 -13.35 -6.62 3.17
C ALA A 148 -11.81 -6.55 3.19
N PHE A 149 -11.22 -5.38 2.95
CA PHE A 149 -9.79 -5.17 3.09
C PHE A 149 -9.29 -5.47 4.51
N ALA A 150 -9.98 -4.96 5.53
CA ALA A 150 -9.63 -5.23 6.92
C ALA A 150 -9.64 -6.74 7.22
N HIS A 151 -10.70 -7.45 6.82
CA HIS A 151 -10.79 -8.90 6.96
C HIS A 151 -9.69 -9.63 6.17
N HIS A 152 -9.36 -9.17 4.96
CA HIS A 152 -8.30 -9.75 4.14
C HIS A 152 -6.95 -9.67 4.86
N ILE A 153 -6.58 -8.51 5.38
CA ILE A 153 -5.31 -8.31 6.08
C ILE A 153 -5.25 -9.18 7.33
N LEU A 154 -6.27 -9.13 8.19
CA LEU A 154 -6.31 -9.90 9.44
C LEU A 154 -6.20 -11.40 9.17
N TYR A 155 -6.97 -11.92 8.22
CA TYR A 155 -6.94 -13.33 7.85
C TYR A 155 -5.58 -13.76 7.31
N ARG A 156 -5.00 -12.98 6.38
CA ARG A 156 -3.76 -13.36 5.68
C ARG A 156 -2.52 -13.25 6.54
N LEU A 157 -2.55 -12.35 7.53
CA LEU A 157 -1.49 -12.20 8.54
C LEU A 157 -1.72 -13.10 9.76
N ASN A 158 -2.80 -13.88 9.79
CA ASN A 158 -3.17 -14.73 10.92
C ASN A 158 -3.27 -13.94 12.24
N ILE A 159 -3.85 -12.74 12.17
CA ILE A 159 -4.09 -11.89 13.33
C ILE A 159 -5.45 -12.26 13.91
N ALA A 160 -5.44 -12.91 15.06
CA ALA A 160 -6.67 -13.14 15.82
C ALA A 160 -7.18 -11.79 16.36
N GLN A 161 -8.47 -11.54 16.18
CA GLN A 161 -9.18 -10.49 16.88
C GLN A 161 -10.01 -11.17 17.97
N GLU A 162 -9.53 -11.12 19.20
CA GLU A 162 -10.42 -11.32 20.34
C GLU A 162 -11.31 -10.08 20.35
N GLY A 163 -12.62 -10.29 20.13
CA GLY A 163 -13.58 -9.23 19.85
C GLY A 163 -13.59 -8.08 20.87
N PRO A 164 -14.47 -7.08 20.71
CA PRO A 164 -14.56 -6.04 21.73
C PRO A 164 -14.82 -6.71 23.08
N LEU A 165 -13.98 -6.38 24.06
CA LEU A 165 -14.17 -6.80 25.44
C LEU A 165 -15.57 -6.33 25.85
N LEU A 166 -16.46 -7.28 26.17
CA LEU A 166 -17.78 -6.95 26.68
C LEU A 166 -17.58 -6.11 27.94
N ASP A 167 -18.20 -4.92 27.97
CA ASP A 167 -18.09 -3.93 29.04
C ASP A 167 -16.79 -3.11 29.13
N SER A 168 -15.94 -3.14 28.10
CA SER A 168 -14.75 -2.28 28.01
C SER A 168 -14.69 -1.54 26.68
N VAL A 169 -14.45 -0.23 26.75
CA VAL A 169 -14.09 0.58 25.60
C VAL A 169 -12.58 0.75 25.63
N ARG A 170 -11.94 0.59 24.47
CA ARG A 170 -10.55 0.98 24.25
C ARG A 170 -10.51 2.19 23.34
N LEU A 171 -9.83 3.24 23.80
CA LEU A 171 -9.59 4.43 23.02
C LEU A 171 -8.10 4.51 22.66
N THR A 172 -7.80 4.53 21.38
CA THR A 172 -6.45 4.81 20.88
C THR A 172 -6.42 6.20 20.27
N ILE A 173 -5.65 7.11 20.86
CA ILE A 173 -5.49 8.46 20.37
C ILE A 173 -4.24 8.50 19.48
N LEU A 174 -4.45 8.78 18.19
CA LEU A 174 -3.39 8.95 17.22
C LEU A 174 -2.95 10.41 17.22
N THR A 175 -1.69 10.65 17.59
CA THR A 175 -1.15 12.01 17.74
C THR A 175 0.02 12.21 16.79
N ARG A 176 0.15 13.43 16.23
CA ARG A 176 1.24 13.78 15.31
C ARG A 176 2.18 14.78 15.97
N SER A 177 3.46 14.47 15.96
CA SER A 177 4.52 15.34 16.49
C SER A 177 4.94 16.42 15.49
N THR A 178 3.99 17.07 14.81
CA THR A 178 4.28 18.15 13.84
C THR A 178 4.15 19.52 14.48
N HIS A 179 4.80 20.56 13.95
CA HIS A 179 4.73 21.90 14.54
C HIS A 179 3.30 22.45 14.65
N PHE A 180 2.44 22.16 13.66
CA PHE A 180 1.15 22.82 13.46
C PHE A 180 -0.09 21.97 13.79
N ARG A 181 0.03 20.65 13.95
CA ARG A 181 -1.12 19.74 14.16
C ARG A 181 -0.96 18.91 15.43
N ARG A 182 -0.65 19.59 16.54
CA ARG A 182 -0.56 18.97 17.86
C ARG A 182 -1.90 19.04 18.57
N ILE A 183 -2.22 17.99 19.31
CA ILE A 183 -3.31 18.01 20.28
C ILE A 183 -2.71 18.63 21.55
N LEU A 184 -2.96 19.93 21.77
CA LEU A 184 -2.30 20.69 22.83
C LEU A 184 -2.71 20.26 24.24
N ASN A 185 -3.91 19.68 24.36
CA ASN A 185 -4.50 19.22 25.61
C ASN A 185 -4.59 17.69 25.69
N LEU A 186 -3.71 16.97 25.00
CA LEU A 186 -3.72 15.51 24.97
C LEU A 186 -3.65 14.91 26.38
N ASP A 187 -2.82 15.48 27.25
CA ASP A 187 -2.66 15.02 28.63
C ASP A 187 -3.94 15.22 29.45
N GLU A 188 -4.62 16.36 29.29
CA GLU A 188 -5.90 16.65 29.94
C GLU A 188 -6.98 15.66 29.48
N VAL A 189 -7.08 15.45 28.17
CA VAL A 189 -8.04 14.50 27.58
C VAL A 189 -7.75 13.08 28.06
N SER A 190 -6.48 12.68 28.10
CA SER A 190 -6.07 11.36 28.59
C SER A 190 -6.41 11.20 30.07
N HIS A 191 -6.13 12.20 30.91
CA HIS A 191 -6.46 12.17 32.34
C HIS A 191 -7.97 12.07 32.62
N ILE A 192 -8.80 12.71 31.80
CA ILE A 192 -10.27 12.61 31.91
C ILE A 192 -10.76 11.22 31.51
N LEU A 193 -10.14 10.59 30.51
CA LEU A 193 -10.63 9.35 29.91
C LEU A 193 -10.05 8.08 30.56
N LEU A 194 -8.83 8.14 31.11
CA LEU A 194 -8.15 7.03 31.79
C LEU A 194 -8.98 6.33 32.89
N PRO A 195 -9.77 7.05 33.72
CA PRO A 195 -10.61 6.40 34.74
C PRO A 195 -11.82 5.64 34.16
N MET A 196 -12.20 5.95 32.92
CA MET A 196 -13.45 5.46 32.31
C MET A 196 -13.21 4.37 31.26
N ILE A 197 -12.05 4.39 30.60
CA ILE A 197 -11.77 3.69 29.35
C ILE A 197 -10.27 3.38 29.31
N GLU A 198 -9.88 2.26 28.69
CA GLU A 198 -8.47 1.97 28.45
C GLU A 198 -7.93 2.93 27.35
N VAL A 199 -7.06 3.87 27.74
CA VAL A 199 -6.49 4.88 26.82
C VAL A 199 -5.06 4.52 26.46
N SER A 200 -4.78 4.50 25.16
CA SER A 200 -3.43 4.38 24.59
C SER A 200 -3.14 5.56 23.68
N SER A 201 -1.93 6.11 23.75
CA SER A 201 -1.46 7.13 22.81
C SER A 201 -0.40 6.53 21.89
N LEU A 202 -0.56 6.73 20.58
CA LEU A 202 0.43 6.35 19.59
C LEU A 202 0.95 7.62 18.91
N CYS A 203 2.25 7.87 19.05
CA CYS A 203 2.96 8.90 18.30
C CYS A 203 3.44 8.32 16.97
N TYR A 204 3.21 9.05 15.88
CA TYR A 204 3.65 8.70 14.53
C TYR A 204 4.00 9.93 13.69
#